data_AF-A0A9D8FCQ2-F1
#
_entry.id   AF-A0A9D8FCQ2-F1
#
_cell.length_a   1.000
_cell.length_b   1.000
_cell.length_c   1.000
_cell.angle_alpha   90.00
_cell.angle_beta   90.00
_cell.angle_gamma   90.00
#
_symmetry.space_group_name_H-M   'P 1'
#
loop_
_entity.id
_entity.type
_entity.pdbx_description
1 polymer ?
#
loop_
_entity_poly.entity_id
_entity_poly.type
_entity_poly.pdbx_seq_one_letter_code
_entity_poly.pdbx_strand_id
1 'polypeptide(L)'
;MRKKLAWVVFAVLWAGGISQTVSGQANTPERQEAEERYRRLSSTLEDVLNTQMLLQKKINVLTDELRALREESMKPNTSYAAKEDLRRLALQVQDIDQKREADRRLILEEIQKLAKTPVVVPPPVTPTHVKAVDRGEDRSTDKPRIEKGYYHVVEKDQNLSLILQAYRQKGIKVTRKMVEEANPSMNPNRLLEGQKIFIPDPNK
;
A
#
# COMPACT_ATOMS: atom_id res chain seq x y z
N MET A 1 103.97 -22.59 -2.58
CA MET A 1 104.59 -23.43 -3.63
C MET A 1 103.55 -24.43 -4.11
N ARG A 2 102.74 -24.11 -5.15
CA ARG A 2 102.79 -24.71 -6.50
C ARG A 2 103.27 -26.17 -6.55
N LYS A 3 102.37 -27.10 -6.93
CA LYS A 3 102.55 -28.30 -7.80
C LYS A 3 101.21 -29.09 -7.84
N LYS A 4 100.41 -28.94 -8.92
CA LYS A 4 100.19 -29.89 -10.04
C LYS A 4 99.56 -31.23 -9.58
N LEU A 5 98.28 -31.48 -9.85
CA LEU A 5 97.71 -32.09 -11.08
C LEU A 5 98.08 -33.58 -11.23
N ALA A 6 97.14 -34.49 -10.99
CA ALA A 6 97.08 -35.81 -11.61
C ALA A 6 95.68 -36.43 -11.43
N TRP A 7 94.90 -36.38 -12.49
CA TRP A 7 93.71 -37.19 -12.74
C TRP A 7 94.18 -38.59 -13.19
N VAL A 8 93.72 -39.66 -12.56
CA VAL A 8 93.78 -41.02 -13.12
C VAL A 8 92.47 -41.75 -12.80
N VAL A 9 91.62 -41.79 -13.83
CA VAL A 9 90.92 -42.97 -14.37
C VAL A 9 90.22 -43.91 -13.38
N PHE A 10 88.89 -43.82 -13.35
CA PHE A 10 88.07 -45.03 -13.35
C PHE A 10 87.07 -44.94 -14.51
N ALA A 11 87.48 -45.51 -15.63
CA ALA A 11 86.60 -45.81 -16.75
C ALA A 11 86.09 -47.24 -16.56
N VAL A 12 84.81 -47.40 -16.24
CA VAL A 12 84.05 -48.58 -16.66
C VAL A 12 82.90 -48.08 -17.51
N LEU A 13 83.17 -48.22 -18.80
CA LEU A 13 82.27 -48.21 -19.93
C LEU A 13 81.22 -49.33 -19.71
N TRP A 14 79.93 -48.98 -19.72
CA TRP A 14 78.95 -49.86 -20.33
C TRP A 14 78.21 -49.07 -21.40
N ALA A 15 78.68 -49.30 -22.62
CA ALA A 15 77.94 -49.04 -23.83
C ALA A 15 76.68 -49.91 -23.80
N GLY A 16 75.53 -49.24 -23.88
CA GLY A 16 74.22 -49.84 -24.02
C GLY A 16 73.28 -48.81 -24.63
N GLY A 17 73.61 -48.34 -25.83
CA GLY A 17 72.59 -47.82 -26.74
C GLY A 17 71.69 -48.98 -27.22
N ILE A 18 70.53 -48.62 -27.79
CA ILE A 18 69.41 -49.48 -28.25
C ILE A 18 68.41 -49.71 -27.10
N SER A 19 67.24 -49.07 -27.01
CA SER A 19 66.38 -48.48 -28.03
C SER A 19 65.53 -47.35 -27.45
N GLN A 20 65.47 -46.21 -28.16
CA GLN A 20 64.19 -45.51 -28.26
C GLN A 20 63.24 -46.44 -28.99
N THR A 21 62.42 -47.19 -28.24
CA THR A 21 61.23 -47.80 -28.81
C THR A 21 60.14 -46.74 -28.85
N VAL A 22 60.10 -45.99 -29.96
CA VAL A 22 58.83 -45.52 -30.48
C VAL A 22 58.07 -46.78 -30.89
N SER A 23 57.24 -47.29 -29.99
CA SER A 23 56.38 -48.44 -30.27
C SER A 23 55.07 -48.30 -29.52
N GLY A 24 54.05 -47.91 -30.29
CA GLY A 24 52.65 -48.16 -30.00
C GLY A 24 52.04 -47.27 -28.91
N GLN A 25 51.15 -46.39 -29.34
CA GLN A 25 49.96 -46.10 -28.55
C GLN A 25 49.18 -47.41 -28.39
N ALA A 26 49.59 -48.24 -27.44
CA ALA A 26 48.74 -49.28 -26.91
C ALA A 26 47.85 -48.59 -25.87
N ASN A 27 46.59 -48.40 -26.24
CA ASN A 27 45.53 -48.06 -25.32
C ASN A 27 45.43 -49.17 -24.26
N THR A 28 46.16 -49.03 -23.14
CA THR A 28 45.90 -49.90 -22.00
C THR A 28 44.55 -49.50 -21.41
N PRO A 29 43.70 -50.46 -21.00
CA PRO A 29 42.36 -50.16 -20.48
C PRO A 29 42.43 -49.20 -19.28
N GLU A 30 43.47 -49.30 -18.45
CA GLU A 30 43.70 -48.39 -17.31
C GLU A 30 43.89 -46.91 -17.71
N ARG A 31 44.53 -46.65 -18.86
CA ARG A 31 44.69 -45.27 -19.37
C ARG A 31 43.37 -44.70 -19.86
N GLN A 32 42.54 -45.53 -20.50
CA GLN A 32 41.21 -45.12 -20.94
C GLN A 32 40.31 -44.78 -19.75
N GLU A 33 40.32 -45.61 -18.70
CA GLU A 33 39.60 -45.31 -17.47
C GLU A 33 40.06 -44.02 -16.80
N ALA A 34 41.37 -43.75 -16.80
CA ALA A 34 41.92 -42.50 -16.29
C ALA A 34 41.44 -41.30 -17.12
N GLU A 35 41.50 -41.37 -18.45
CA GLU A 35 41.02 -40.33 -19.35
C GLU A 35 39.53 -40.04 -19.17
N GLU A 36 38.68 -41.06 -18.99
CA GLU A 36 37.26 -40.85 -18.70
C GLU A 36 37.03 -40.12 -17.37
N ARG A 37 37.79 -40.47 -16.33
CA ARG A 37 37.72 -39.76 -15.04
C ARG A 37 38.13 -38.31 -15.19
N TYR A 38 39.20 -38.03 -15.94
CA TYR A 38 39.62 -36.67 -16.24
C TYR A 38 38.54 -35.89 -17.01
N ARG A 39 37.89 -36.50 -18.00
CA ARG A 39 36.79 -35.87 -18.75
C ARG A 39 35.57 -35.56 -17.87
N ARG A 40 35.21 -36.47 -16.97
CA ARG A 40 34.12 -36.24 -16.01
C ARG A 40 34.49 -35.13 -15.03
N LEU A 41 35.73 -35.11 -14.56
CA LEU A 41 36.21 -34.04 -13.68
C LEU A 41 36.21 -32.70 -14.41
N SER A 42 36.70 -32.63 -15.65
CA SER A 42 36.71 -31.39 -16.43
C SER A 42 35.29 -30.87 -16.67
N SER A 43 34.34 -31.75 -17.02
CA SER A 43 32.95 -31.33 -17.18
C SER A 43 32.33 -30.83 -15.87
N THR A 44 32.61 -31.49 -14.74
CA THR A 44 32.11 -31.02 -13.43
C THR A 44 32.73 -29.68 -13.02
N LEU A 45 33.99 -29.44 -13.37
CA LEU A 45 34.64 -28.14 -13.13
C LEU A 45 34.02 -27.05 -13.99
N GLU A 46 33.76 -27.33 -15.27
CA GLU A 46 33.03 -26.41 -16.15
C GLU A 46 31.64 -26.09 -15.61
N ASP A 47 30.89 -27.09 -15.14
CA ASP A 47 29.57 -26.89 -14.52
C ASP A 47 29.64 -26.02 -13.26
N VAL A 48 30.59 -26.29 -12.36
CA VAL A 48 30.78 -25.47 -11.15
C VAL A 48 31.14 -24.03 -11.52
N LEU A 49 32.04 -23.82 -12.49
CA LEU A 49 32.37 -22.48 -12.98
C LEU A 49 31.14 -21.78 -13.59
N ASN A 50 30.33 -22.50 -14.36
CA ASN A 50 29.08 -21.99 -14.90
C ASN A 50 28.10 -21.57 -13.79
N THR A 51 27.94 -22.39 -12.76
CA THR A 51 27.09 -22.04 -11.61
C THR A 51 27.64 -20.84 -10.83
N GLN A 52 28.96 -20.73 -10.67
CA GLN A 52 29.59 -19.56 -10.03
C GLN A 52 29.28 -18.28 -10.81
N MET A 53 29.42 -18.31 -12.14
CA MET A 53 29.07 -17.17 -12.99
C MET A 53 27.58 -16.81 -12.88
N LEU A 54 26.69 -17.79 -12.80
CA LEU A 54 25.26 -17.56 -12.60
C LEU A 54 24.97 -16.91 -11.25
N LEU A 55 25.63 -17.36 -10.18
CA LEU A 55 25.49 -16.75 -8.86
C LEU A 55 26.02 -15.31 -8.84
N GLN A 56 27.17 -15.04 -9.44
CA GLN A 56 27.69 -13.67 -9.59
C GLN A 56 26.72 -12.77 -10.35
N LYS A 57 26.11 -13.26 -11.44
CA LYS A 57 25.06 -12.52 -12.16
C LYS A 57 23.85 -12.22 -11.27
N LYS A 58 23.37 -13.21 -10.50
CA LYS A 58 22.27 -13.00 -9.54
C LYS A 58 22.62 -11.96 -8.48
N ILE A 59 23.83 -11.99 -7.93
CA ILE A 59 24.29 -10.99 -6.96
C ILE A 59 24.28 -9.59 -7.59
N ASN A 60 24.76 -9.45 -8.83
CA ASN A 60 24.75 -8.16 -9.52
C ASN A 60 23.31 -7.66 -9.75
N VAL A 61 22.42 -8.53 -10.22
CA VAL A 61 20.99 -8.19 -10.40
C VAL A 61 20.35 -7.74 -9.08
N LEU A 62 20.53 -8.51 -7.99
CA LEU A 62 20.02 -8.13 -6.67
C LEU A 62 20.63 -6.82 -6.15
N THR A 63 21.91 -6.58 -6.45
CA THR A 63 22.58 -5.32 -6.07
C THR A 63 22.00 -4.14 -6.84
N ASP A 64 21.70 -4.31 -8.12
CA ASP A 64 21.05 -3.30 -8.97
C ASP A 64 19.60 -3.07 -8.53
N GLU A 65 18.86 -4.12 -8.18
CA GLU A 65 17.51 -4.02 -7.61
C GLU A 65 17.52 -3.29 -6.26
N LEU A 66 18.48 -3.57 -5.37
CA LEU A 66 18.65 -2.83 -4.12
C LEU A 66 19.00 -1.36 -4.36
N ARG A 67 19.83 -1.06 -5.37
CA ARG A 67 20.13 0.32 -5.76
C ARG A 67 18.87 1.00 -6.29
N ALA A 68 18.11 0.35 -7.16
CA ALA A 68 16.86 0.88 -7.70
C ALA A 68 15.81 1.12 -6.60
N LEU A 69 15.62 0.18 -5.67
CA LEU A 69 14.72 0.35 -4.52
C LEU A 69 15.17 1.49 -3.61
N ARG A 70 16.48 1.63 -3.39
CA ARG A 70 17.01 2.78 -2.64
C ARG A 70 16.73 4.07 -3.38
N GLU A 71 16.95 4.13 -4.69
CA GLU A 71 16.61 5.31 -5.51
C GLU A 71 15.11 5.61 -5.51
N GLU A 72 14.24 4.59 -5.54
CA GLU A 72 12.79 4.76 -5.38
C GLU A 72 12.39 5.23 -3.99
N SER A 73 13.08 4.79 -2.95
CA SER A 73 12.88 5.29 -1.58
C SER A 73 13.43 6.70 -1.37
N MET A 74 14.48 7.07 -2.10
CA MET A 74 15.14 8.38 -2.06
C MET A 74 14.44 9.39 -2.95
N LYS A 75 13.76 8.94 -4.02
CA LYS A 75 12.73 9.74 -4.67
C LYS A 75 11.73 10.03 -3.57
N PRO A 76 11.59 11.29 -3.14
CA PRO A 76 10.53 11.61 -2.21
C PRO A 76 9.25 11.24 -2.94
N ASN A 77 8.65 10.11 -2.57
CA ASN A 77 7.25 9.87 -2.83
C ASN A 77 6.60 11.14 -2.31
N THR A 78 6.09 11.97 -3.21
CA THR A 78 5.43 13.25 -2.94
C THR A 78 4.19 13.08 -2.04
N SER A 79 3.97 11.87 -1.54
CA SER A 79 2.92 11.39 -0.65
C SER A 79 3.36 11.16 0.80
N TYR A 80 4.67 11.10 1.13
CA TYR A 80 5.08 11.13 2.54
C TYR A 80 5.27 12.58 2.97
N ALA A 81 4.37 13.06 3.83
CA ALA A 81 4.51 14.36 4.47
C ALA A 81 5.94 14.50 5.04
N ALA A 82 6.61 15.60 4.72
CA ALA A 82 7.94 15.82 5.23
C ALA A 82 7.89 15.85 6.77
N LYS A 83 8.98 15.48 7.44
CA LYS A 83 9.10 15.62 8.90
C LYS A 83 8.72 17.03 9.37
N GLU A 84 8.96 18.03 8.53
CA GLU A 84 8.60 19.42 8.80
C GLU A 84 7.09 19.69 8.72
N ASP A 85 6.38 19.07 7.78
CA ASP A 85 4.91 19.19 7.69
C ASP A 85 4.25 18.55 8.92
N LEU A 86 4.79 17.43 9.41
CA LEU A 86 4.34 16.80 10.65
C LEU A 86 4.55 17.72 11.87
N ARG A 87 5.67 18.45 11.95
CA ARG A 87 5.89 19.44 13.01
C ARG A 87 4.91 20.60 12.90
N ARG A 88 4.65 21.11 11.70
CA ARG A 88 3.67 22.18 11.48
C ARG A 88 2.27 21.75 11.90
N LEU A 89 1.86 20.54 11.56
CA LEU A 89 0.57 19.98 12.00
C LEU A 89 0.51 19.82 13.53
N ALA A 90 1.58 19.35 14.17
CA ALA A 90 1.64 19.23 15.63
C ALA A 90 1.45 20.60 16.32
N LEU A 91 2.13 21.64 15.82
CA LEU A 91 1.97 23.01 16.31
C LEU A 91 0.55 23.54 16.07
N GLN A 92 -0.02 23.32 14.88
CA GLN A 92 -1.39 23.74 14.56
C GLN A 92 -2.44 23.07 15.44
N VAL A 93 -2.28 21.77 15.73
CA VAL A 93 -3.19 21.05 16.63
C VAL A 93 -3.09 21.61 18.05
N GLN A 94 -1.88 21.88 18.53
CA GLN A 94 -1.66 22.51 19.84
C GLN A 94 -2.34 23.89 19.93
N ASP A 95 -2.21 24.72 18.90
CA ASP A 95 -2.85 26.04 18.84
C ASP A 95 -4.38 25.93 18.85
N ILE A 96 -4.95 24.95 18.15
CA ILE A 96 -6.39 24.70 18.15
C ILE A 96 -6.86 24.31 19.55
N ASP A 97 -6.13 23.45 20.25
CA ASP A 97 -6.50 23.03 21.60
C ASP A 97 -6.44 24.19 22.60
N GLN A 98 -5.42 25.05 22.51
CA GLN A 98 -5.37 26.28 23.31
C GLN A 98 -6.57 27.21 23.04
N LYS A 99 -6.95 27.39 21.77
CA LYS A 99 -8.14 28.18 21.41
C LYS A 99 -9.42 27.55 21.95
N ARG A 100 -9.58 26.23 21.83
CA ARG A 100 -10.73 25.50 22.40
C ARG A 100 -10.82 25.66 23.91
N GLU A 101 -9.69 25.63 24.62
CA GLU A 101 -9.67 25.87 26.06
C GLU A 101 -10.05 27.30 26.43
N ALA A 102 -9.54 28.29 25.70
CA ALA A 102 -9.92 29.70 25.89
C ALA A 102 -11.42 29.91 25.67
N ASP A 103 -11.97 29.36 24.59
CA ASP A 103 -13.41 29.43 24.28
C ASP A 103 -14.24 28.75 25.37
N ARG A 104 -13.83 27.55 25.82
CA ARG A 104 -14.50 26.85 26.94
C ARG A 104 -14.52 27.71 28.20
N ARG A 105 -13.43 28.42 28.51
CA ARG A 105 -13.37 29.31 29.67
C ARG A 105 -14.35 30.48 29.52
N LEU A 106 -14.40 31.12 28.35
CA LEU A 106 -15.34 32.21 28.08
C LEU A 106 -16.80 31.75 28.19
N ILE A 107 -17.11 30.57 27.65
CA ILE A 107 -18.45 29.97 27.73
C ILE A 107 -18.82 29.69 29.19
N LEU A 108 -17.91 29.12 29.98
CA LEU A 108 -18.15 28.86 31.40
C LEU A 108 -18.41 30.16 32.18
N GLU A 109 -17.66 31.22 31.87
CA GLU A 109 -17.86 32.53 32.48
C GLU A 109 -19.24 33.11 32.13
N GLU A 110 -19.65 33.06 30.86
CA GLU A 110 -20.95 33.57 30.42
C GLU A 110 -22.10 32.74 30.99
N ILE A 111 -21.98 31.41 31.02
CA ILE A 111 -22.95 30.54 31.70
C ILE A 111 -23.06 30.89 33.19
N GLN A 112 -21.95 31.18 33.87
CA GLN A 112 -22.00 31.64 35.27
C GLN A 112 -22.68 33.01 35.41
N LYS A 113 -22.48 33.94 34.48
CA LYS A 113 -23.19 35.23 34.46
C LYS A 113 -24.69 35.03 34.26
N LEU A 114 -25.08 34.20 33.30
CA LEU A 114 -26.48 33.83 33.05
C LEU A 114 -27.11 33.08 34.24
N ALA A 115 -26.34 32.23 34.93
CA ALA A 115 -26.80 31.54 36.14
C ALA A 115 -26.99 32.51 37.32
N LYS A 116 -26.21 33.60 37.39
CA LYS A 116 -26.36 34.65 38.41
C LYS A 116 -27.46 35.65 38.10
N THR A 117 -27.85 35.80 36.83
CA THR A 117 -29.04 36.58 36.50
C THR A 117 -30.28 35.79 36.90
N PRO A 118 -31.14 36.32 37.80
CA PRO A 118 -32.36 35.62 38.19
C PRO A 118 -33.23 35.43 36.95
N VAL A 119 -33.52 34.18 36.60
CA VAL A 119 -34.54 33.84 35.61
C VAL A 119 -35.88 34.29 36.17
N VAL A 120 -36.37 35.45 35.72
CA VAL A 120 -37.79 35.79 35.87
C VAL A 120 -38.52 34.80 34.97
N VAL A 121 -39.18 33.81 35.59
CA VAL A 121 -40.02 32.85 34.88
C VAL A 121 -41.26 33.61 34.42
N PRO A 122 -41.45 33.88 33.10
CA PRO A 122 -42.76 34.32 32.62
C PRO A 122 -43.78 33.19 32.80
N PRO A 123 -45.07 33.51 33.02
CA PRO A 123 -46.11 32.49 33.19
C PRO A 123 -46.14 31.52 31.99
N PRO A 124 -46.60 30.27 32.20
CA PRO A 124 -46.55 29.24 31.16
C PRO A 124 -47.47 29.63 30.01
N VAL A 125 -46.88 30.09 28.90
CA VAL A 125 -47.59 30.26 27.64
C VAL A 125 -47.68 28.91 26.95
N THR A 126 -48.90 28.39 26.89
CA THR A 126 -49.33 27.27 26.05
C THR A 126 -48.87 27.45 24.60
N PRO A 127 -48.46 26.38 23.89
CA PRO A 127 -48.01 26.49 22.52
C PRO A 127 -49.20 26.77 21.58
N THR A 128 -49.37 28.04 21.22
CA THR A 128 -50.25 28.45 20.13
C THR A 128 -49.50 28.29 18.81
N HIS A 129 -50.03 27.40 17.99
CA HIS A 129 -49.68 27.11 16.61
C HIS A 129 -49.42 28.39 15.81
N VAL A 130 -48.16 28.71 15.50
CA VAL A 130 -47.85 29.80 14.56
C VAL A 130 -48.06 29.27 13.15
N LYS A 131 -49.13 29.72 12.53
CA LYS A 131 -49.36 29.60 11.08
C LYS A 131 -48.28 30.41 10.37
N ALA A 132 -47.50 29.73 9.54
CA ALA A 132 -46.60 30.38 8.59
C ALA A 132 -47.43 31.15 7.55
N VAL A 133 -47.04 32.41 7.33
CA VAL A 133 -47.63 33.33 6.35
C VAL A 133 -47.12 32.97 4.95
N ASP A 134 -48.07 32.88 4.05
CA ASP A 134 -48.01 32.65 2.62
C ASP A 134 -47.38 33.84 1.86
N ARG A 135 -46.53 33.58 0.84
CA ARG A 135 -46.79 33.92 -0.57
C ARG A 135 -45.53 34.06 -1.44
N GLY A 136 -45.49 33.22 -2.46
CA GLY A 136 -44.56 33.27 -3.59
C GLY A 136 -44.93 32.18 -4.60
N GLU A 137 -46.07 32.37 -5.27
CA GLU A 137 -46.58 31.52 -6.36
C GLU A 137 -45.64 31.54 -7.58
N ASP A 138 -45.38 30.37 -8.17
CA ASP A 138 -45.84 30.10 -9.54
C ASP A 138 -45.80 28.58 -9.87
N ARG A 139 -47.01 28.03 -10.06
CA ARG A 139 -47.44 27.11 -11.13
C ARG A 139 -46.62 25.83 -11.44
N SER A 140 -47.17 24.69 -11.01
CA SER A 140 -47.91 23.74 -11.89
C SER A 140 -47.67 22.26 -11.55
N THR A 141 -48.78 21.61 -11.19
CA THR A 141 -49.20 20.26 -11.59
C THR A 141 -48.21 19.10 -11.42
N ASP A 142 -48.27 18.42 -10.28
CA ASP A 142 -48.95 17.12 -10.16
C ASP A 142 -48.51 16.43 -8.87
N LYS A 143 -49.48 16.16 -8.00
CA LYS A 143 -49.32 15.07 -7.02
C LYS A 143 -49.27 13.76 -7.83
N PRO A 144 -48.45 12.79 -7.40
CA PRO A 144 -49.09 11.88 -6.46
C PRO A 144 -48.33 11.80 -5.15
N ARG A 145 -49.12 11.97 -4.10
CA ARG A 145 -48.79 11.58 -2.73
C ARG A 145 -48.64 10.07 -2.73
N ILE A 146 -47.41 9.58 -2.77
CA ILE A 146 -47.10 8.16 -2.58
C ILE A 146 -46.08 8.07 -1.45
N GLU A 147 -46.60 8.04 -0.23
CA GLU A 147 -45.87 7.86 1.03
C GLU A 147 -45.59 6.35 1.25
N LYS A 148 -45.07 5.66 0.24
CA LYS A 148 -44.66 4.26 0.36
C LYS A 148 -43.24 4.09 -0.15
N GLY A 149 -42.41 3.48 0.68
CA GLY A 149 -41.00 3.28 0.42
C GLY A 149 -40.42 2.29 1.39
N TYR A 150 -39.11 2.07 1.29
CA TYR A 150 -38.38 1.13 2.11
C TYR A 150 -37.44 1.88 3.04
N TYR A 151 -37.39 1.45 4.30
CA TYR A 151 -36.31 1.88 5.18
C TYR A 151 -35.08 1.01 4.92
N HIS A 152 -33.96 1.65 4.61
CA HIS A 152 -32.67 0.99 4.44
C HIS A 152 -31.71 1.44 5.55
N VAL A 153 -30.99 0.50 6.13
CA VAL A 153 -29.91 0.80 7.07
C VAL A 153 -28.61 0.77 6.28
N VAL A 154 -27.89 1.88 6.27
CA VAL A 154 -26.62 2.00 5.55
C VAL A 154 -25.61 1.03 6.18
N GLU A 155 -25.09 0.10 5.39
CA GLU A 155 -24.04 -0.82 5.84
C GLU A 155 -22.66 -0.17 5.74
N LYS A 156 -21.64 -0.83 6.30
CA LYS A 156 -20.26 -0.37 6.30
C LYS A 156 -19.78 -0.05 4.89
N ASP A 157 -19.23 1.16 4.73
CA ASP A 157 -18.71 1.71 3.47
C ASP A 157 -19.72 1.83 2.30
N GLN A 158 -21.03 1.80 2.56
CA GLN A 158 -22.04 2.02 1.51
C GLN A 158 -22.24 3.52 1.17
N ASN A 159 -22.21 3.83 -0.12
CA ASN A 159 -22.52 5.16 -0.66
C ASN A 159 -23.96 5.20 -1.21
N LEU A 160 -24.60 6.37 -1.18
CA LEU A 160 -25.95 6.61 -1.70
C LEU A 160 -26.11 6.12 -3.15
N SER A 161 -25.09 6.32 -3.98
CA SER A 161 -25.08 5.83 -5.38
C SER A 161 -25.22 4.31 -5.48
N LEU A 162 -24.53 3.55 -4.61
CA LEU A 162 -24.59 2.08 -4.60
C LEU A 162 -25.95 1.59 -4.11
N ILE A 163 -26.50 2.26 -3.08
CA ILE A 163 -27.83 1.96 -2.56
C ILE A 163 -28.87 2.19 -3.65
N LEU A 164 -28.86 3.36 -4.31
CA LEU A 164 -29.79 3.66 -5.41
C LEU A 164 -29.66 2.67 -6.56
N GLN A 165 -28.45 2.27 -6.92
CA GLN A 165 -28.22 1.26 -7.96
C GLN A 165 -28.83 -0.09 -7.58
N ALA A 166 -28.65 -0.55 -6.34
CA ALA A 166 -29.22 -1.80 -5.85
C ALA A 166 -30.76 -1.77 -5.90
N TYR A 167 -31.38 -0.64 -5.53
CA TYR A 167 -32.83 -0.49 -5.59
C TYR A 167 -33.37 -0.37 -7.03
N ARG A 168 -32.61 0.25 -7.95
CA ARG A 168 -32.93 0.26 -9.39
C ARG A 168 -32.87 -1.12 -10.01
N GLN A 169 -31.90 -1.94 -9.63
CA GLN A 169 -31.83 -3.36 -10.06
C GLN A 169 -33.03 -4.17 -9.54
N LYS A 170 -33.55 -3.84 -8.37
CA LYS A 170 -34.79 -4.41 -7.82
C LYS A 170 -36.07 -3.86 -8.49
N GLY A 171 -35.94 -3.06 -9.55
CA GLY A 171 -37.06 -2.51 -10.32
C GLY A 171 -37.62 -1.19 -9.78
N ILE A 172 -37.02 -0.62 -8.73
CA ILE A 172 -37.50 0.61 -8.09
C ILE A 172 -36.72 1.80 -8.66
N LYS A 173 -37.40 2.65 -9.46
CA LYS A 173 -36.79 3.80 -10.12
C LYS A 173 -36.60 4.98 -9.18
N VAL A 174 -35.61 4.89 -8.29
CA VAL A 174 -35.31 5.97 -7.34
C VAL A 174 -34.26 6.92 -7.92
N THR A 175 -34.48 8.23 -7.77
CA THR A 175 -33.52 9.28 -8.13
C THR A 175 -32.94 9.93 -6.87
N ARG A 176 -31.69 10.38 -6.94
CA ARG A 176 -31.00 11.06 -5.83
C ARG A 176 -31.84 12.19 -5.23
N LYS A 177 -32.41 13.06 -6.07
CA LYS A 177 -33.30 14.17 -5.66
C LYS A 177 -34.50 13.68 -4.84
N MET A 178 -35.09 12.55 -5.24
CA MET A 178 -36.26 11.97 -4.57
C MET A 178 -35.92 11.49 -3.15
N VAL A 179 -34.71 10.95 -2.94
CA VAL A 179 -34.23 10.54 -1.62
C VAL A 179 -33.85 11.75 -0.76
N GLU A 180 -33.31 12.80 -1.38
CA GLU A 180 -32.99 14.07 -0.70
C GLU A 180 -34.27 14.75 -0.20
N GLU A 181 -35.31 14.81 -1.02
CA GLU A 181 -36.63 15.35 -0.65
C GLU A 181 -37.31 14.51 0.45
N ALA A 182 -37.14 13.18 0.41
CA ALA A 182 -37.72 12.30 1.41
C ALA A 182 -36.91 12.19 2.72
N ASN A 183 -35.66 12.67 2.73
CA ASN A 183 -34.78 12.67 3.90
C ASN A 183 -34.07 14.03 4.07
N PRO A 184 -34.81 15.10 4.41
CA PRO A 184 -34.25 16.46 4.49
C PRO A 184 -33.18 16.65 5.58
N SER A 185 -33.05 15.70 6.53
CA SER A 185 -32.04 15.70 7.59
C SER A 185 -30.80 14.85 7.28
N MET A 186 -30.72 14.24 6.09
CA MET A 186 -29.62 13.36 5.69
C MET A 186 -28.65 14.11 4.75
N ASN A 187 -27.34 13.93 5.00
CA ASN A 187 -26.29 14.47 4.13
C ASN A 187 -25.94 13.46 3.02
N PRO A 188 -26.26 13.73 1.74
CA PRO A 188 -26.11 12.75 0.66
C PRO A 188 -24.65 12.36 0.37
N ASN A 189 -23.70 13.23 0.71
CA ASN A 189 -22.27 13.03 0.48
C ASN A 189 -21.55 12.39 1.68
N ARG A 190 -22.23 12.20 2.82
CA ARG A 190 -21.66 11.61 4.04
C ARG A 190 -22.74 10.78 4.75
N LEU A 191 -22.97 9.58 4.21
CA LEU A 191 -23.76 8.57 4.90
C LEU A 191 -22.93 7.97 6.04
N LEU A 192 -23.53 7.83 7.21
CA LEU A 192 -22.92 7.15 8.35
C LEU A 192 -23.38 5.70 8.38
N GLU A 193 -22.48 4.79 8.75
CA GLU A 193 -22.81 3.38 8.97
C GLU A 193 -23.89 3.26 10.04
N GLY A 194 -24.92 2.46 9.80
CA GLY A 194 -26.07 2.29 10.69
C GLY A 194 -27.15 3.39 10.55
N GLN A 195 -26.96 4.39 9.67
CA GLN A 195 -27.96 5.42 9.45
C GLN A 195 -29.19 4.83 8.72
N LYS A 196 -30.38 5.04 9.29
CA LYS A 196 -31.65 4.65 8.66
C LYS A 196 -32.09 5.73 7.68
N ILE A 197 -32.16 5.39 6.40
CA ILE A 197 -32.63 6.27 5.33
C ILE A 197 -33.93 5.74 4.73
N PHE A 198 -34.81 6.63 4.30
CA PHE A 198 -36.04 6.27 3.62
C PHE A 198 -35.86 6.35 2.11
N ILE A 199 -36.15 5.27 1.41
CA ILE A 199 -36.03 5.17 -0.04
C ILE A 199 -37.45 5.17 -0.61
N PRO A 200 -37.93 6.28 -1.20
CA PRO A 200 -39.27 6.36 -1.75
C PRO A 200 -39.39 5.51 -3.02
N ASP A 201 -40.52 4.83 -3.16
CA ASP A 201 -40.86 4.05 -4.34
C ASP A 201 -41.97 4.77 -5.12
N PRO A 202 -41.65 5.40 -6.28
CA PRO A 202 -42.65 6.11 -7.07
C PRO A 202 -43.71 5.19 -7.69
N ASN A 203 -43.52 3.87 -7.64
CA ASN A 203 -44.35 2.89 -8.31
C ASN A 203 -45.32 2.14 -7.36
N LYS A 204 -45.48 2.55 -6.08
CA LYS A 204 -46.21 1.77 -5.04
C LYS A 204 -47.44 2.43 -4.41
#